data_AF-A0A6P1CZ62-F1
#
_entry.id   AF-A0A6P1CZ62-F1
#
_cell.length_a   1.000
_cell.length_b   1.000
_cell.length_c   1.000
_cell.angle_alpha   90.00
_cell.angle_beta   90.00
_cell.angle_gamma   90.00
#
_symmetry.space_group_name_H-M   'P 1'
#
loop_
_entity.id
_entity.type
_entity.pdbx_description
1 polymer ?
#
loop_
_entity_poly.entity_id
_entity_poly.type
_entity_poly.pdbx_seq_one_letter_code
_entity_poly.pdbx_strand_id
1 'polypeptide(L)'
;MPDTDVGRSFPAMLRDQIRHGFTAGQQYLAAAVYFEADRLPQLARHCYGRSDEHRGHALRMVQHLLDRDLEVAVGGLDEVRPSFESPHAALSFLLAREK
;
A
#
# COMPACT_ATOMS: atom_id res chain seq x y z
N MET A 1 -12.77 0.39 -29.62
CA MET A 1 -12.24 0.34 -28.25
C MET A 1 -11.39 -0.91 -28.15
N PRO A 2 -10.05 -0.86 -28.28
CA PRO A 2 -9.28 -2.10 -28.19
C PRO A 2 -9.02 -2.43 -26.72
N ASP A 3 -9.54 -3.60 -26.37
CA ASP A 3 -9.19 -4.48 -25.26
C ASP A 3 -7.70 -4.37 -24.85
N THR A 4 -7.38 -3.76 -23.71
CA THR A 4 -5.98 -3.53 -23.28
C THR A 4 -5.50 -4.53 -22.22
N ASP A 5 -6.29 -5.54 -21.85
CA ASP A 5 -5.95 -6.45 -20.75
C ASP A 5 -5.27 -7.78 -21.19
N VAL A 6 -5.14 -8.03 -22.50
CA VAL A 6 -4.60 -9.30 -23.02
C VAL A 6 -3.05 -9.35 -23.08
N GLY A 7 -2.34 -8.31 -22.60
CA GLY A 7 -0.93 -8.07 -22.95
C GLY A 7 0.13 -8.14 -21.84
N ARG A 8 -0.21 -8.26 -20.56
CA ARG A 8 0.80 -8.23 -19.48
C ARG A 8 1.05 -9.60 -18.88
N SER A 9 2.32 -9.95 -18.72
CA SER A 9 2.72 -11.19 -18.05
C SER A 9 2.43 -11.12 -16.55
N PHE A 10 2.13 -12.27 -15.94
CA PHE A 10 1.92 -12.36 -14.48
C PHE A 10 3.06 -11.71 -13.66
N PRO A 11 4.36 -11.93 -13.97
CA PRO A 11 5.45 -11.25 -13.27
C PRO A 11 5.42 -9.72 -13.40
N ALA A 12 5.00 -9.17 -14.55
CA ALA A 12 4.87 -7.73 -14.72
C ALA A 12 3.75 -7.16 -13.82
N MET A 13 2.59 -7.81 -13.77
CA MET A 13 1.49 -7.44 -12.87
C MET A 13 1.89 -7.58 -11.40
N LEU A 14 2.67 -8.61 -11.06
CA LEU A 14 3.13 -8.81 -9.69
C LEU A 14 4.10 -7.72 -9.23
N ARG A 15 4.96 -7.20 -10.12
CA ARG A 15 5.81 -6.03 -9.83
C ARG A 15 4.99 -4.77 -9.59
N ASP A 16 3.91 -4.55 -10.36
CA ASP A 16 2.97 -3.46 -10.08
C ASP A 16 2.32 -3.63 -8.71
N GLN A 17 1.92 -4.86 -8.35
CA GLN A 17 1.31 -5.14 -7.05
C GLN A 17 2.28 -4.97 -5.88
N ILE A 18 3.58 -5.23 -6.07
CA ILE A 18 4.63 -4.92 -5.09
C ILE A 18 4.66 -3.41 -4.81
N ARG A 19 4.66 -2.57 -5.86
CA ARG A 19 4.60 -1.11 -5.70
C ARG A 19 3.34 -0.71 -4.93
N HIS A 20 2.17 -1.22 -5.33
CA HIS A 20 0.91 -0.93 -4.64
C HIS A 20 0.94 -1.32 -3.16
N GLY A 21 1.48 -2.48 -2.81
CA GLY A 21 1.61 -2.92 -1.41
C GLY A 21 2.51 -2.01 -0.58
N PHE A 22 3.64 -1.57 -1.12
CA PHE A 22 4.49 -0.60 -0.44
C PHE A 22 3.85 0.79 -0.33
N THR A 23 3.20 1.29 -1.39
CA THR A 23 2.44 2.55 -1.36
C THR A 23 1.34 2.49 -0.30
N ALA A 24 0.59 1.37 -0.23
CA ALA A 24 -0.45 1.16 0.78
C ALA A 24 0.13 1.18 2.19
N GLY A 25 1.23 0.46 2.44
CA GLY A 25 1.93 0.48 3.72
C GLY A 25 2.31 1.91 4.14
N GLN A 26 2.95 2.65 3.23
CA GLN A 26 3.34 4.04 3.48
C GLN A 26 2.13 4.97 3.73
N GLN A 27 1.01 4.74 3.03
CA GLN A 27 -0.21 5.51 3.23
C GLN A 27 -0.85 5.25 4.60
N TYR A 28 -0.83 4.02 5.08
CA TYR A 28 -1.27 3.69 6.43
C TYR A 28 -0.35 4.26 7.50
N LEU A 29 0.96 4.29 7.26
CA LEU A 29 1.91 4.96 8.15
C LEU A 29 1.61 6.46 8.25
N ALA A 30 1.35 7.13 7.13
CA ALA A 30 0.98 8.55 7.12
C ALA A 30 -0.33 8.81 7.90
N ALA A 31 -1.34 7.95 7.72
CA ALA A 31 -2.58 8.04 8.48
C ALA A 31 -2.37 7.76 9.98
N ALA A 32 -1.49 6.83 10.34
CA ALA A 32 -1.15 6.55 11.74
C ALA A 32 -0.56 7.79 12.43
N VAL A 33 0.37 8.48 11.76
CA VAL A 33 0.96 9.74 12.25
C VAL A 33 -0.10 10.84 12.39
N TYR A 34 -1.01 10.95 11.41
CA TYR A 34 -2.14 11.90 11.50
C TYR A 34 -3.02 11.63 12.72
N PHE A 35 -3.43 10.38 12.95
CA PHE A 35 -4.27 10.03 14.09
C PHE A 35 -3.54 10.20 15.44
N GLU A 36 -2.24 9.92 15.49
CA GLU A 36 -1.43 10.15 16.69
C GLU A 36 -1.35 11.65 17.04
N ALA A 37 -1.12 12.50 16.02
CA ALA A 37 -1.09 13.95 16.20
C ALA A 37 -2.43 14.52 16.69
N ASP A 38 -3.55 13.90 16.31
CA ASP A 38 -4.91 14.28 16.75
C ASP A 38 -5.33 13.61 18.08
N ARG A 39 -4.39 12.94 18.78
CA ARG A 39 -4.63 12.22 20.05
C ARG A 39 -5.68 11.10 19.94
N LEU A 40 -5.64 10.36 18.84
CA LEU A 40 -6.50 9.20 18.58
C LEU A 40 -5.69 7.88 18.58
N PRO A 41 -5.14 7.46 19.74
CA PRO A 41 -4.10 6.42 19.81
C PRO A 41 -4.58 5.03 19.37
N GLN A 42 -5.87 4.70 19.52
CA GLN A 42 -6.40 3.42 19.05
C GLN A 42 -6.42 3.32 17.52
N LEU A 43 -6.80 4.42 16.85
CA LEU A 43 -6.78 4.50 15.39
C LEU A 43 -5.34 4.52 14.86
N ALA A 44 -4.46 5.27 15.53
CA ALA A 44 -3.03 5.28 15.20
C ALA A 44 -2.43 3.87 15.29
N ARG A 45 -2.62 3.16 16.41
CA ARG A 45 -2.16 1.78 16.60
C ARG A 45 -2.69 0.84 15.52
N HIS A 46 -3.97 0.95 15.17
CA HIS A 46 -4.54 0.15 14.09
C HIS A 46 -3.84 0.42 12.75
N CYS A 47 -3.64 1.70 12.41
CA CYS A 47 -2.99 2.08 11.16
C CYS A 47 -1.51 1.67 11.10
N TYR A 48 -0.77 1.71 12.21
CA TYR A 48 0.58 1.14 12.28
C TYR A 48 0.58 -0.36 11.96
N GLY A 49 -0.35 -1.12 12.55
CA GLY A 49 -0.52 -2.55 12.22
C GLY A 49 -0.81 -2.79 10.73
N ARG A 50 -1.74 -2.02 10.15
CA ARG A 50 -2.06 -2.10 8.72
C ARG A 50 -0.88 -1.74 7.81
N SER A 51 -0.06 -0.76 8.21
CA SER A 51 1.17 -0.41 7.50
C SER A 51 2.11 -1.62 7.40
N ASP A 52 2.33 -2.30 8.53
CA ASP A 52 3.20 -3.48 8.59
C ASP A 52 2.63 -4.66 7.79
N GLU A 53 1.32 -4.89 7.85
CA GLU A 53 0.63 -5.93 7.08
C GLU A 53 0.84 -5.76 5.56
N HIS A 54 0.57 -4.56 5.04
CA HIS A 54 0.71 -4.25 3.61
C HIS A 54 2.18 -4.31 3.15
N ARG A 55 3.11 -3.83 3.97
CA ARG A 55 4.55 -4.01 3.73
C ARG A 55 4.91 -5.50 3.69
N GLY A 56 4.38 -6.29 4.62
CA GLY A 56 4.58 -7.75 4.66
C GLY A 56 4.01 -8.45 3.41
N HIS A 57 2.88 -7.98 2.89
CA HIS A 57 2.30 -8.47 1.63
C HIS A 57 3.24 -8.22 0.44
N ALA A 58 3.75 -7.00 0.31
CA ALA A 58 4.71 -6.64 -0.73
C ALA A 58 5.98 -7.50 -0.66
N LEU A 59 6.53 -7.69 0.54
CA LEU A 59 7.73 -8.51 0.73
C LEU A 59 7.50 -9.99 0.39
N ARG A 60 6.32 -10.55 0.70
CA ARG A 60 5.97 -11.92 0.28
C ARG A 60 5.92 -12.06 -1.24
N MET A 61 5.43 -11.05 -1.96
CA MET A 61 5.44 -11.05 -3.43
C MET A 61 6.85 -10.89 -4.01
N VAL A 62 7.70 -10.06 -3.40
CA VAL A 62 9.13 -9.97 -3.75
C VAL A 62 9.80 -11.34 -3.59
N GLN A 63 9.62 -11.99 -2.44
CA GLN A 63 10.19 -13.31 -2.19
C GLN A 63 9.72 -14.34 -3.23
N HIS A 64 8.42 -14.34 -3.56
CA HIS A 64 7.86 -15.24 -4.58
C HIS A 64 8.54 -15.12 -5.96
N LEU A 65 8.91 -13.90 -6.37
CA LEU A 65 9.65 -13.67 -7.61
C LEU A 65 11.09 -14.15 -7.52
N LEU A 66 11.78 -13.85 -6.41
CA LEU A 66 13.14 -14.29 -6.16
C LEU A 66 13.26 -15.83 -6.13
N ASP A 67 12.30 -16.51 -5.51
CA ASP A 67 12.25 -17.99 -5.45
C ASP A 67 12.10 -18.65 -6.83
N ARG A 68 11.80 -17.87 -7.88
CA ARG A 68 11.61 -18.32 -9.27
C ARG A 68 12.70 -17.81 -10.20
N ASP A 69 13.78 -17.26 -9.66
CA ASP A 69 14.87 -16.62 -10.41
C ASP A 69 14.35 -15.51 -11.36
N LEU A 70 13.27 -14.83 -10.98
CA LEU A 70 12.70 -13.73 -11.73
C LEU A 70 13.25 -12.40 -11.23
N GLU A 71 13.59 -11.51 -12.17
CA GLU A 71 14.06 -10.17 -11.84
C GLU A 71 13.00 -9.38 -11.05
N VAL A 72 13.40 -8.72 -9.97
CA VAL A 72 12.53 -7.84 -9.20
C VAL A 72 13.35 -6.66 -8.69
N ALA A 73 12.76 -5.46 -8.75
CA ALA A 73 13.34 -4.26 -8.20
C ALA A 73 12.28 -3.55 -7.34
N VAL A 74 12.70 -3.04 -6.18
CA VAL A 74 11.86 -2.17 -5.35
C VAL A 74 12.07 -0.74 -5.82
N GLY A 75 11.06 -0.19 -6.50
CA GLY A 75 11.07 1.17 -7.04
C GLY A 75 10.52 2.22 -6.09
N GLY A 76 10.24 3.39 -6.64
CA GLY A 76 9.53 4.46 -5.93
C GLY A 76 8.10 4.09 -5.56
N LEU A 77 7.51 4.91 -4.70
CA LEU A 77 6.12 4.80 -4.27
C LEU A 77 5.24 5.73 -5.10
N ASP A 78 3.94 5.45 -5.13
CA ASP A 78 2.97 6.41 -5.65
C ASP A 78 2.69 7.49 -4.59
N GLU A 79 1.86 8.47 -4.95
CA GLU A 79 1.53 9.59 -4.06
C GLU A 79 0.88 9.11 -2.75
N VAL A 80 1.36 9.68 -1.64
CA VAL A 80 0.87 9.43 -0.29
C VAL A 80 0.32 10.73 0.27
N ARG A 81 -0.92 10.69 0.76
CA ARG A 81 -1.60 11.81 1.38
C ARG A 81 -1.22 11.91 2.87
N PRO A 82 -0.57 13.00 3.32
CA PRO A 82 -0.10 13.12 4.70
C PRO A 82 -1.12 13.72 5.67
N SER A 83 -2.14 14.42 5.18
CA SER A 83 -3.09 15.16 6.01
C SER A 83 -4.53 15.00 5.55
N PHE A 84 -5.45 15.13 6.51
CA PHE A 84 -6.89 14.97 6.31
C PHE A 84 -7.65 16.09 7.01
N GLU A 85 -8.82 16.43 6.49
CA GLU A 85 -9.68 17.47 7.06
C GLU A 85 -10.36 17.04 8.36
N SER A 86 -10.53 15.73 8.55
CA SER A 86 -11.08 15.13 9.76
C SER A 86 -10.71 13.65 9.87
N PRO A 87 -10.81 13.06 11.07
CA PRO A 87 -10.66 11.61 11.25
C PRO A 87 -11.61 10.79 10.37
N HIS A 88 -12.85 11.25 10.18
CA HIS A 88 -13.82 10.59 9.29
C HIS A 88 -13.38 10.61 7.83
N ALA A 89 -12.82 11.74 7.36
CA ALA A 89 -12.28 11.85 6.01
C ALA A 89 -11.07 10.93 5.81
N ALA A 90 -10.21 10.81 6.81
CA ALA A 90 -9.09 9.86 6.80
C ALA A 90 -9.57 8.41 6.67
N LEU A 91 -10.54 7.99 7.49
CA LEU A 91 -11.11 6.64 7.44
C LEU A 91 -11.82 6.35 6.11
N SER A 92 -12.59 7.31 5.61
CA SER A 92 -13.29 7.19 4.31
C SER A 92 -12.28 7.02 3.16
N PHE A 93 -11.19 7.78 3.20
CA PHE A 93 -10.10 7.68 2.23
C PHE A 93 -9.40 6.30 2.32
N LEU A 94 -9.06 5.82 3.51
CA LEU A 94 -8.43 4.51 3.68
C LEU A 94 -9.35 3.37 3.21
N LEU A 95 -10.63 3.41 3.55
CA LEU A 95 -11.62 2.42 3.11
C LEU A 95 -11.77 2.39 1.58
N ALA A 96 -11.73 3.54 0.92
CA ALA A 96 -11.80 3.60 -0.54
C ALA A 96 -10.61 2.94 -1.24
N ARG A 97 -9.45 2.84 -0.56
CA ARG A 97 -8.24 2.20 -1.10
C ARG A 97 -8.16 0.70 -0.85
N GLU A 98 -9.03 0.15 -0.01
CA GLU A 98 -9.12 -1.29 0.27
C GLU A 98 -10.10 -2.03 -0.67
N LYS A 99 -10.85 -1.28 -1.49
CA LYS A 99 -11.75 -1.81 -2.51
C LYS A 99 -11.03 -1.95 -3.85
#